data_AF-A0A530AKX4-F1
#
_entry.id   AF-A0A530AKX4-F1
#
_cell.length_a   1.000
_cell.length_b   1.000
_cell.length_c   1.000
_cell.angle_alpha   90.00
_cell.angle_beta   90.00
_cell.angle_gamma   90.00
#
_symmetry.space_group_name_H-M   'P 1'
#
loop_
_entity.id
_entity.type
_entity.pdbx_description
1 polymer ?
#
loop_
_entity_poly.entity_id
_entity_poly.type
_entity_poly.pdbx_seq_one_letter_code
_entity_poly.pdbx_strand_id
1 'polypeptide(L)'
;FVAWSEIEVLQHAAWLGPLLVGALLRQEGVTAGHLASLNLGAKNIPRERRRARVRSDRVLAFVDAIQEAAMAGLKEHDRLMLAKSQMERRLRQRRASSKLPNLVELVLSRPVVFTGMIQETLKVSKQGALNLVGELNLREMTGRGRFRAWGVV
;
A
#
# COMPACT_ATOMS: atom_id res chain seq x y z
N PHE A 1 -13.11 -16.37 -6.58
CA PHE A 1 -12.09 -17.05 -7.42
C PHE A 1 -12.62 -18.27 -8.13
N VAL A 2 -13.12 -19.24 -7.37
CA VAL A 2 -13.42 -20.59 -7.84
C VAL A 2 -14.38 -20.58 -9.04
N ALA A 3 -15.55 -19.93 -8.92
CA ALA A 3 -16.51 -19.85 -10.04
C ALA A 3 -15.96 -19.07 -11.25
N TRP A 4 -15.23 -17.97 -11.04
CA TRP A 4 -14.62 -17.19 -12.13
C TRP A 4 -13.63 -18.03 -12.96
N SER A 5 -12.83 -18.85 -12.27
CA SER A 5 -11.85 -19.74 -12.92
C SER A 5 -12.49 -21.01 -13.48
N GLU A 6 -13.54 -21.54 -12.85
CA GLU A 6 -14.25 -22.74 -13.33
C GLU A 6 -15.13 -22.45 -14.56
N ILE A 7 -15.76 -21.28 -14.60
CA ILE A 7 -16.62 -20.84 -15.72
C ILE A 7 -15.78 -20.24 -16.86
N GLU A 8 -14.48 -19.96 -16.60
CA GLU A 8 -13.58 -19.29 -17.53
C GLU A 8 -14.15 -17.99 -18.11
N VAL A 9 -14.75 -17.15 -17.24
CA VAL A 9 -15.44 -15.90 -17.64
C VAL A 9 -14.59 -15.06 -18.61
N LEU A 10 -13.26 -15.06 -18.43
CA LEU A 10 -12.29 -14.57 -19.40
C LEU A 10 -11.09 -15.53 -19.48
N GLN A 11 -10.87 -16.14 -20.64
CA GLN A 11 -9.81 -17.14 -20.87
C GLN A 11 -8.39 -16.59 -20.61
N HIS A 12 -8.14 -15.32 -20.91
CA HIS A 12 -6.80 -14.70 -20.81
C HIS A 12 -6.67 -13.69 -19.66
N ALA A 13 -7.69 -13.56 -18.79
CA ALA A 13 -7.73 -12.53 -17.76
C ALA A 13 -8.25 -13.03 -16.39
N ALA A 14 -7.80 -14.21 -15.98
CA ALA A 14 -8.13 -14.77 -14.65
C ALA A 14 -7.72 -13.85 -13.47
N TRP A 15 -6.78 -12.92 -13.68
CA TRP A 15 -6.36 -11.92 -12.70
C TRP A 15 -7.43 -10.86 -12.38
N LEU A 16 -8.47 -10.71 -13.21
CA LEU A 16 -9.57 -9.79 -12.95
C LEU A 16 -10.52 -10.29 -11.85
N GLY A 17 -10.67 -11.61 -11.71
CA GLY A 17 -11.50 -12.20 -10.66
C GLY A 17 -11.18 -11.67 -9.24
N PRO A 18 -9.91 -11.64 -8.78
CA PRO A 18 -9.54 -11.01 -7.51
C PRO A 18 -9.98 -9.57 -7.37
N LEU A 19 -9.82 -8.78 -8.43
CA LEU A 19 -10.12 -7.35 -8.42
C LEU A 19 -11.63 -7.12 -8.33
N LEU A 20 -12.43 -7.92 -9.05
CA LEU A 20 -13.89 -7.88 -8.95
C LEU A 20 -14.36 -8.20 -7.53
N VAL A 21 -13.81 -9.24 -6.91
CA VAL A 21 -14.16 -9.58 -5.52
C VAL A 21 -13.77 -8.46 -4.56
N GLY A 22 -12.58 -7.87 -4.73
CA GLY A 22 -12.16 -6.71 -3.93
C GLY A 22 -13.09 -5.51 -4.12
N ALA A 23 -13.57 -5.26 -5.34
CA ALA A 23 -14.53 -4.20 -5.64
C ALA A 23 -15.90 -4.48 -5.00
N LEU A 24 -16.39 -5.72 -5.05
CA LEU A 24 -17.63 -6.13 -4.41
C LEU A 24 -17.55 -5.97 -2.88
N LEU A 25 -16.46 -6.41 -2.25
CA LEU A 25 -16.26 -6.22 -0.80
C LEU A 25 -16.27 -4.75 -0.39
N ARG A 26 -15.74 -3.87 -1.25
CA ARG A 26 -15.78 -2.43 -1.03
C ARG A 26 -17.19 -1.87 -1.22
N GLN A 27 -17.91 -2.31 -2.25
CA GLN A 27 -19.29 -1.90 -2.53
C GLN A 27 -20.25 -2.30 -1.40
N GLU A 28 -20.08 -3.50 -0.85
CA GLU A 28 -20.86 -4.01 0.30
C GLU A 28 -20.41 -3.41 1.66
N GLY A 29 -19.45 -2.48 1.64
CA GLY A 29 -18.99 -1.76 2.84
C GLY A 29 -17.96 -2.51 3.71
N VAL A 30 -17.70 -3.80 3.45
CA VAL A 30 -16.73 -4.63 4.22
C VAL A 30 -15.33 -4.02 4.17
N THR A 31 -14.92 -3.50 3.01
CA THR A 31 -13.67 -2.74 2.86
C THR A 31 -13.93 -1.33 2.34
N ALA A 32 -14.89 -0.61 2.92
CA ALA A 32 -15.29 0.72 2.43
C ALA A 32 -14.10 1.70 2.22
N GLY A 33 -13.09 1.63 3.08
CA GLY A 33 -11.92 2.51 3.06
C GLY A 33 -10.81 2.15 2.04
N HIS A 34 -10.83 0.96 1.42
CA HIS A 34 -9.76 0.54 0.51
C HIS A 34 -10.16 -0.62 -0.42
N LEU A 35 -9.40 -0.84 -1.49
CA LEU A 35 -9.55 -2.05 -2.30
C LEU A 35 -8.83 -3.22 -1.63
N ALA A 36 -9.55 -4.29 -1.28
CA ALA A 36 -8.98 -5.45 -0.60
C ALA A 36 -7.89 -6.13 -1.45
N SER A 37 -6.66 -6.21 -0.92
CA SER A 37 -5.52 -6.83 -1.61
C SER A 37 -5.53 -8.36 -1.48
N LEU A 38 -6.56 -9.04 -1.99
CA LEU A 38 -6.77 -10.49 -1.79
C LEU A 38 -5.61 -11.36 -2.30
N ASN A 39 -4.92 -10.93 -3.35
CA ASN A 39 -3.74 -11.63 -3.87
C ASN A 39 -2.58 -11.66 -2.87
N LEU A 40 -2.48 -10.67 -1.97
CA LEU A 40 -1.43 -10.60 -0.97
C LEU A 40 -1.55 -11.74 0.05
N GLY A 41 -2.77 -12.10 0.45
CA GLY A 41 -3.01 -13.26 1.31
C GLY A 41 -2.99 -14.56 0.52
N ALA A 42 -3.58 -14.59 -0.68
CA ALA A 42 -3.63 -15.81 -1.50
C ALA A 42 -2.25 -16.36 -1.89
N LYS A 43 -1.22 -15.51 -1.99
CA LYS A 43 0.16 -15.96 -2.26
C LYS A 43 0.75 -16.79 -1.10
N ASN A 44 0.26 -16.58 0.13
CA ASN A 44 0.69 -17.31 1.33
C ASN A 44 -0.06 -18.66 1.48
N ILE A 45 -1.13 -18.87 0.71
CA ILE A 45 -1.90 -20.11 0.75
C ILE A 45 -1.35 -21.11 -0.29
N PRO A 46 -1.02 -22.36 0.12
CA PRO A 46 -0.55 -23.40 -0.79
C PRO A 46 -1.46 -23.58 -2.00
N ARG A 47 -0.85 -23.80 -3.18
CA ARG A 47 -1.58 -23.93 -4.44
C ARG A 47 -2.53 -25.13 -4.40
N GLU A 48 -2.12 -26.20 -3.75
CA GLU A 48 -2.85 -27.47 -3.59
C GLU A 48 -4.17 -27.23 -2.87
N ARG A 49 -4.17 -26.42 -1.80
CA ARG A 49 -5.38 -26.02 -1.07
C ARG A 49 -6.28 -25.12 -1.92
N ARG A 50 -5.70 -24.13 -2.60
CA ARG A 50 -6.46 -23.21 -3.48
C ARG A 50 -7.11 -23.92 -4.67
N ARG A 51 -6.52 -25.02 -5.14
CA ARG A 51 -7.01 -25.85 -6.27
C ARG A 51 -7.50 -27.23 -5.83
N ALA A 52 -7.84 -27.41 -4.56
CA ALA A 52 -8.32 -28.68 -4.04
C ALA A 52 -9.55 -29.16 -4.83
N ARG A 53 -9.68 -30.47 -5.05
CA ARG A 53 -10.84 -31.04 -5.77
C ARG A 53 -12.14 -30.82 -5.00
N VAL A 54 -12.08 -30.92 -3.68
CA VAL A 54 -13.21 -30.70 -2.78
C VAL A 54 -13.50 -29.21 -2.65
N ARG A 55 -14.77 -28.83 -2.82
CA ARG A 55 -15.21 -27.43 -2.78
C ARG A 55 -14.98 -26.78 -1.41
N SER A 56 -15.29 -27.49 -0.32
CA SER A 56 -15.11 -26.99 1.06
C SER A 56 -13.67 -26.56 1.31
N ASP A 57 -12.70 -27.34 0.84
CA ASP A 57 -11.28 -27.06 1.02
C ASP A 57 -10.85 -25.80 0.25
N ARG A 58 -11.37 -25.60 -0.97
CA ARG A 58 -11.14 -24.37 -1.74
C ARG A 58 -11.75 -23.14 -1.06
N VAL A 59 -12.94 -23.29 -0.47
CA VAL A 59 -13.61 -22.21 0.27
C VAL A 59 -12.82 -21.85 1.51
N LEU A 60 -12.39 -22.85 2.30
CA LEU A 60 -11.55 -22.64 3.48
C LEU A 60 -10.23 -21.95 3.11
N ALA A 61 -9.57 -22.40 2.03
CA ALA A 61 -8.36 -21.76 1.51
C ALA A 61 -8.58 -20.29 1.12
N PHE A 62 -9.78 -19.92 0.66
CA PHE A 62 -10.12 -18.54 0.34
C PHE A 62 -10.38 -17.69 1.59
N VAL A 63 -11.05 -18.24 2.60
CA VAL A 63 -11.24 -17.58 3.90
C VAL A 63 -9.88 -17.31 4.56
N ASP A 64 -8.99 -18.31 4.56
CA ASP A 64 -7.62 -18.15 5.06
C ASP A 64 -6.87 -17.05 4.28
N ALA A 65 -7.03 -16.98 2.95
CA ALA A 65 -6.43 -15.92 2.14
C ALA A 65 -6.96 -14.52 2.49
N ILE A 66 -8.23 -14.38 2.84
CA ILE A 66 -8.80 -13.10 3.31
C ILE A 66 -8.17 -12.71 4.64
N GLN A 67 -8.08 -13.67 5.58
CA GLN A 67 -7.46 -13.44 6.89
C GLN A 67 -6.00 -13.01 6.74
N GLU A 68 -5.21 -13.71 5.93
CA GLU A 68 -3.82 -13.37 5.64
C GLU A 68 -3.66 -11.97 5.04
N ALA A 69 -4.56 -11.60 4.11
CA ALA A 69 -4.55 -10.26 3.52
C ALA A 69 -4.88 -9.17 4.56
N ALA A 70 -5.85 -9.41 5.45
CA ALA A 70 -6.21 -8.49 6.53
C ALA A 70 -5.06 -8.32 7.53
N MET A 71 -4.44 -9.41 7.96
CA MET A 71 -3.29 -9.38 8.88
C MET A 71 -2.11 -8.63 8.29
N ALA A 72 -1.81 -8.84 7.00
CA ALA A 72 -0.76 -8.09 6.31
C ALA A 72 -1.08 -6.59 6.23
N GLY A 73 -2.35 -6.23 5.98
CA GLY A 73 -2.81 -4.85 5.95
C GLY A 73 -2.68 -4.16 7.32
N LEU A 74 -3.09 -4.82 8.39
CA LEU A 74 -2.94 -4.30 9.77
C LEU A 74 -1.47 -4.06 10.13
N LYS A 75 -0.59 -5.01 9.80
CA LYS A 75 0.84 -4.87 10.04
C LYS A 75 1.46 -3.66 9.31
N GLU A 76 1.07 -3.45 8.05
CA GLU A 76 1.55 -2.29 7.29
C GLU A 76 0.95 -0.99 7.83
N HIS A 77 -0.32 -0.98 8.22
CA HIS A 77 -0.95 0.17 8.87
C HIS A 77 -0.20 0.58 10.15
N ASP A 78 0.09 -0.37 11.04
CA ASP A 78 0.79 -0.10 12.30
C ASP A 78 2.20 0.45 12.05
N ARG A 79 2.90 -0.09 11.05
CA ARG A 79 4.20 0.42 10.60
C ARG A 79 4.10 1.87 10.11
N LEU A 80 3.12 2.18 9.27
CA LEU A 80 2.91 3.54 8.76
C LEU A 80 2.50 4.52 9.87
N MET A 81 1.68 4.09 10.83
CA MET A 81 1.28 4.89 11.99
C MET A 81 2.46 5.19 12.92
N LEU A 82 3.36 4.22 13.13
CA LEU A 82 4.59 4.43 13.87
C LEU A 82 5.50 5.46 13.17
N ALA A 83 5.69 5.31 11.86
CA ALA A 83 6.48 6.26 11.08
C ALA A 83 5.87 7.67 11.09
N LYS A 84 4.55 7.80 10.94
CA LYS A 84 3.82 9.07 11.08
C LYS A 84 4.13 9.72 12.42
N SER A 85 3.97 8.97 13.51
CA SER A 85 4.23 9.47 14.87
C SER A 85 5.68 9.95 15.06
N GLN A 86 6.66 9.26 14.47
CA GLN A 86 8.06 9.67 14.50
C GLN A 86 8.31 10.96 13.71
N MET A 87 7.70 11.11 12.54
CA MET A 87 7.80 12.33 11.73
C MET A 87 7.13 13.52 12.41
N GLU A 88 5.95 13.34 13.01
CA GLU A 88 5.21 14.38 13.73
C GLU A 88 5.99 14.93 14.93
N ARG A 89 6.80 14.10 15.62
CA ARG A 89 7.70 14.60 16.68
C ARG A 89 8.68 15.66 16.16
N ARG A 90 9.13 15.55 14.91
CA ARG A 90 10.03 16.54 14.29
C ARG A 90 9.33 17.84 13.88
N LEU A 91 7.99 17.85 13.86
CA LEU A 91 7.18 19.05 13.56
C LEU A 91 7.04 19.98 14.78
N ARG A 92 7.16 19.47 16.01
CA ARG A 92 6.85 20.22 17.25
C ARG A 92 7.67 21.50 17.47
N GLN A 93 8.87 21.60 16.87
CA GLN A 93 9.74 22.77 16.98
C GLN A 93 9.79 23.62 15.70
N ARG A 94 8.86 23.40 14.77
CA ARG A 94 8.89 24.04 13.45
C ARG A 94 8.02 25.27 13.40
N ARG A 95 8.45 26.24 12.59
CA ARG A 95 7.70 27.46 12.30
C ARG A 95 6.40 27.09 11.57
N ALA A 96 5.34 27.86 11.83
CA ALA A 96 4.04 27.67 11.18
C ALA A 96 4.10 27.77 9.64
N SER A 97 5.08 28.48 9.08
CA SER A 97 5.28 28.61 7.63
C SER A 97 5.99 27.41 6.97
N SER A 98 6.39 26.40 7.75
CA SER A 98 7.10 25.22 7.21
C SER A 98 6.18 24.37 6.33
N LYS A 99 6.71 23.90 5.20
CA LYS A 99 6.06 22.89 4.32
C LYS A 99 6.31 21.46 4.77
N LEU A 100 7.01 21.25 5.89
CA LEU A 100 7.34 19.93 6.41
C LEU A 100 6.10 19.08 6.78
N PRO A 101 5.02 19.64 7.39
CA PRO A 101 3.79 18.87 7.62
C PRO A 101 3.17 18.36 6.31
N ASN A 102 3.19 19.19 5.26
CA ASN A 102 2.69 18.77 3.94
C ASN A 102 3.55 17.68 3.31
N LEU A 103 4.87 17.67 3.57
CA LEU A 103 5.73 16.57 3.14
C LEU A 103 5.40 15.26 3.87
N VAL A 104 5.08 15.31 5.16
CA VAL A 104 4.65 14.12 5.92
C VAL A 104 3.40 13.51 5.30
N GLU A 105 2.37 14.32 5.02
CA GLU A 105 1.15 13.85 4.37
C GLU A 105 1.42 13.31 2.95
N LEU A 106 2.29 13.99 2.18
CA LEU A 106 2.67 13.53 0.84
C LEU A 106 3.33 12.14 0.89
N VAL A 107 4.27 11.93 1.83
CA VAL A 107 5.00 10.67 2.00
C VAL A 107 4.10 9.56 2.52
N LEU A 108 3.13 9.84 3.39
CA LEU A 108 2.17 8.84 3.86
C LEU A 108 1.14 8.48 2.79
N SER A 109 0.80 9.40 1.89
CA SER A 109 -0.15 9.17 0.80
C SER A 109 0.42 8.32 -0.34
N ARG A 110 1.75 8.20 -0.45
CA ARG A 110 2.41 7.58 -1.60
C ARG A 110 3.58 6.71 -1.14
N PRO A 111 3.68 5.47 -1.61
CA PRO A 111 4.74 4.54 -1.17
C PRO A 111 6.15 5.06 -1.50
N VAL A 112 6.28 5.86 -2.56
CA VAL A 112 7.55 6.44 -3.01
C VAL A 112 7.32 7.87 -3.50
N VAL A 113 8.16 8.80 -3.05
CA VAL A 113 8.16 10.20 -3.50
C VAL A 113 9.51 10.55 -4.11
N PHE A 114 9.52 11.29 -5.23
CA PHE A 114 10.73 11.78 -5.88
C PHE A 114 10.83 13.30 -5.76
N THR A 115 12.02 13.86 -6.00
CA THR A 115 12.27 15.30 -5.77
C THR A 115 11.30 16.19 -6.57
N GLY A 116 11.07 15.86 -7.85
CA GLY A 116 10.13 16.61 -8.71
C GLY A 116 8.69 16.62 -8.18
N MET A 117 8.22 15.50 -7.64
CA MET A 117 6.88 15.41 -7.02
C MET A 117 6.76 16.34 -5.82
N ILE A 118 7.80 16.43 -5.00
CA ILE A 118 7.83 17.33 -3.82
C ILE A 118 7.83 18.79 -4.28
N GLN A 119 8.64 19.13 -5.29
CA GLN A 119 8.68 20.48 -5.86
C GLN A 119 7.30 20.91 -6.39
N GLU A 120 6.66 20.05 -7.18
CA GLU A 120 5.37 20.33 -7.80
C GLU A 120 4.24 20.43 -6.76
N THR A 121 4.21 19.50 -5.80
CA THR A 121 3.13 19.41 -4.80
C THR A 121 3.26 20.52 -3.75
N LEU A 122 4.47 20.79 -3.27
CA LEU A 122 4.71 21.74 -2.17
C LEU A 122 5.08 23.15 -2.67
N LYS A 123 5.23 23.34 -3.98
CA LYS A 123 5.66 24.59 -4.63
C LYS A 123 6.98 25.12 -4.05
N VAL A 124 7.96 24.23 -3.93
CA VAL A 124 9.31 24.54 -3.42
C VAL A 124 10.37 24.35 -4.50
N SER A 125 11.51 25.02 -4.33
CA SER A 125 12.67 24.78 -5.20
C SER A 125 13.22 23.36 -5.01
N LYS A 126 14.03 22.89 -5.98
CA LYS A 126 14.69 21.58 -5.88
C LYS A 126 15.49 21.44 -4.58
N GLN A 127 16.26 22.47 -4.22
CA GLN A 127 17.02 22.47 -2.98
C GLN A 127 16.11 22.49 -1.75
N GLY A 128 15.01 23.25 -1.79
CA GLY A 128 14.01 23.27 -0.72
C GLY A 128 13.39 21.87 -0.49
N ALA A 129 13.06 21.14 -1.55
CA ALA A 129 12.58 19.77 -1.46
C ALA A 129 13.62 18.84 -0.79
N LEU A 130 14.89 18.91 -1.21
CA LEU A 130 15.96 18.10 -0.62
C LEU A 130 16.21 18.43 0.85
N ASN A 131 16.14 19.71 1.22
CA ASN A 131 16.27 20.15 2.61
C ASN A 131 15.12 19.58 3.48
N LEU A 132 13.87 19.69 3.01
CA LEU A 132 12.71 19.12 3.71
C LEU A 132 12.82 17.59 3.88
N VAL A 133 13.29 16.89 2.84
CA VAL A 133 13.55 15.44 2.94
C VAL A 133 14.61 15.13 3.99
N GLY A 134 15.71 15.90 4.03
CA GLY A 134 16.76 15.72 5.04
C GLY A 134 16.31 15.97 6.47
N GLU A 135 15.21 16.72 6.67
CA GLU A 135 14.59 16.89 7.98
C GLU A 135 13.80 15.66 8.44
N LEU A 136 13.34 14.81 7.51
CA LEU A 136 12.65 13.55 7.78
C LEU A 136 13.62 12.37 7.68
N ASN A 137 13.40 11.32 8.47
CA ASN A 137 14.23 10.12 8.41
C ASN A 137 13.78 9.15 7.31
N LEU A 138 13.67 9.65 6.07
CA LEU A 138 13.19 8.85 4.93
C LEU A 138 14.33 8.02 4.32
N ARG A 139 14.02 6.81 3.87
CA ARG A 139 14.99 5.95 3.21
C ARG A 139 15.05 6.24 1.72
N GLU A 140 16.26 6.51 1.23
CA GLU A 140 16.52 6.55 -0.21
C GLU A 140 16.40 5.14 -0.82
N MET A 141 15.58 5.00 -1.86
CA MET A 141 15.26 3.71 -2.49
C MET A 141 16.06 3.44 -3.76
N THR A 142 16.56 4.48 -4.43
CA THR A 142 17.10 4.34 -5.79
C THR A 142 18.61 4.16 -5.84
N GLY A 143 19.37 4.50 -4.79
CA GLY A 143 20.84 4.32 -4.70
C GLY A 143 21.63 5.00 -5.83
N ARG A 144 21.00 5.84 -6.64
CA ARG A 144 21.51 6.42 -7.89
C ARG A 144 21.38 7.93 -7.79
N GLY A 145 22.46 8.59 -7.35
CA GLY A 145 22.44 9.94 -6.77
C GLY A 145 21.65 11.04 -7.49
N ARG A 146 21.50 11.02 -8.83
CA ARG A 146 20.81 12.10 -9.58
C ARG A 146 19.27 11.97 -9.58
N PHE A 147 18.73 10.76 -9.40
CA PHE A 147 17.29 10.49 -9.37
C PHE A 147 16.92 9.76 -8.08
N ARG A 148 16.84 10.54 -7.00
CA ARG A 148 16.51 10.02 -5.68
C ARG A 148 15.01 9.94 -5.50
N ALA A 149 14.60 8.80 -4.96
CA ALA A 149 13.26 8.58 -4.49
C ALA A 149 13.32 8.08 -3.04
N TRP A 150 12.36 8.50 -2.24
CA TRP A 150 12.31 8.23 -0.81
C TRP A 150 11.01 7.53 -0.45
N GLY A 151 11.09 6.64 0.53
CA GLY A 151 9.94 5.95 1.10
C GLY A 151 10.02 5.88 2.62
N VAL A 152 8.89 5.52 3.22
CA VAL A 152 8.79 5.21 4.65
C VAL A 152 9.48 3.89 4.96
N VAL A 153 10.17 3.82 6.09
CA VAL A 153 10.84 2.61 6.60
C VAL A 153 9.91 1.81 7.48
#